data_AF-A0A7C6WWY2-F1
#
_entry.id   AF-A0A7C6WWY2-F1
#
_cell.length_a   1.000
_cell.length_b   1.000
_cell.length_c   1.000
_cell.angle_alpha   90.00
_cell.angle_beta   90.00
_cell.angle_gamma   90.00
#
_symmetry.space_group_name_H-M   'P 1'
#
loop_
_entity.id
_entity.type
_entity.pdbx_description
1 polymer ?
#
loop_
_entity_poly.entity_id
_entity_poly.type
_entity_poly.pdbx_seq_one_letter_code
_entity_poly.pdbx_strand_id
1 'polypeptide(L)'
;LGLPVFAGGASGIGILIGPRGGYLWGFIVGAYVTATVIQKAKKTGKPITWLMLAFASLVGGVIIVYAIGVLQLAIVAELPFRTAFAVGVLPFIPGDLAKIITASLIARRLRSALH
;
A
#
# COMPACT_ATOMS: atom_id res chain seq x y z
N LEU A 1 11.20 -4.47 23.63
CA LEU A 1 10.45 -5.75 23.60
C LEU A 1 9.17 -5.48 22.80
N GLY A 2 9.06 -6.00 21.58
CA GLY A 2 8.04 -5.57 20.62
C GLY A 2 6.66 -6.17 20.86
N LEU A 3 5.59 -5.40 20.60
CA LEU A 3 4.21 -5.90 20.63
C LEU A 3 3.91 -6.78 19.39
N PRO A 4 3.09 -7.84 19.51
CA PRO A 4 2.73 -8.75 18.41
C PRO A 4 1.69 -8.15 17.46
N VAL A 5 2.02 -7.01 16.84
CA VAL A 5 1.11 -6.24 15.96
C VAL A 5 1.22 -6.64 14.49
N PHE A 6 2.22 -7.44 14.11
CA PHE A 6 2.41 -7.86 12.72
C PHE A 6 1.61 -9.13 12.40
N ALA A 7 1.38 -9.37 11.10
CA ALA A 7 0.60 -10.50 10.62
C ALA A 7 1.11 -11.84 11.18
N GLY A 8 0.17 -12.69 11.63
CA GLY A 8 0.49 -13.97 12.28
C GLY A 8 0.97 -13.86 13.72
N GLY A 9 0.71 -12.74 14.41
CA GLY A 9 1.14 -12.52 15.79
C GLY A 9 2.64 -12.24 15.94
N ALA A 10 3.30 -11.87 14.84
CA ALA A 10 4.73 -11.65 14.83
C ALA A 10 5.09 -10.32 15.54
N SER A 11 6.25 -10.28 16.19
CA SER A 11 6.73 -9.11 16.93
C SER A 11 8.23 -8.86 16.71
N GLY A 12 8.67 -7.65 17.05
CA GLY A 12 10.09 -7.28 17.06
C GLY A 12 10.60 -6.59 15.79
N ILE A 13 11.74 -5.92 15.93
CA ILE A 13 12.33 -5.09 14.87
C ILE A 13 12.88 -5.91 13.69
N GLY A 14 13.19 -7.19 13.93
CA GLY A 14 13.63 -8.13 12.90
C GLY A 14 12.66 -8.24 11.72
N ILE A 15 11.38 -7.95 11.92
CA ILE A 15 10.37 -7.98 10.85
C ILE A 15 10.58 -6.86 9.83
N LEU A 16 11.09 -5.69 10.26
CA LEU A 16 11.35 -4.55 9.37
C LEU A 16 12.57 -4.78 8.46
N ILE A 17 13.51 -5.60 8.91
CA ILE A 17 14.71 -5.98 8.13
C ILE A 17 14.54 -7.31 7.40
N GLY A 18 13.53 -8.11 7.77
CA GLY A 18 13.23 -9.40 7.14
C GLY A 18 12.51 -9.28 5.78
N PRO A 19 12.14 -10.42 5.16
CA PRO A 19 11.55 -10.47 3.81
C PRO A 19 10.24 -9.68 3.65
N ARG A 20 9.50 -9.46 4.74
CA ARG A 20 8.23 -8.74 4.76
C ARG A 20 8.38 -7.24 5.06
N GLY A 21 9.57 -6.81 5.48
CA GLY A 21 9.82 -5.45 5.95
C GLY A 21 9.60 -4.39 4.87
N GLY A 22 9.94 -4.70 3.62
CA GLY A 22 9.84 -3.75 2.51
C GLY A 22 8.41 -3.28 2.26
N TYR A 23 7.42 -4.14 2.51
CA TYR A 23 6.01 -3.78 2.39
C TYR A 23 5.58 -2.81 3.48
N LEU A 24 6.16 -2.92 4.68
CA LEU A 24 5.90 -2.01 5.81
C LEU A 24 6.52 -0.64 5.55
N TRP A 25 7.75 -0.58 5.06
CA TRP A 25 8.36 0.66 4.57
C TRP A 25 7.55 1.25 3.42
N GLY A 26 7.10 0.38 2.51
CA GLY A 26 6.19 0.67 1.43
C GLY A 26 4.92 1.37 1.89
N PHE A 27 4.31 0.96 3.01
CA PHE A 27 3.11 1.61 3.54
C PHE A 27 3.34 3.06 3.97
N ILE A 28 4.50 3.36 4.57
CA ILE A 28 4.83 4.72 5.00
C ILE A 28 4.94 5.64 3.78
N VAL A 29 5.72 5.22 2.78
CA VAL A 29 5.92 5.99 1.54
C VAL A 29 4.62 6.05 0.74
N GLY A 30 3.90 4.93 0.66
CA GLY A 30 2.62 4.81 -0.03
C GLY A 30 1.56 5.75 0.54
N ALA A 31 1.43 5.82 1.86
CA ALA A 31 0.51 6.74 2.53
C ALA A 31 0.83 8.20 2.21
N TYR A 32 2.12 8.57 2.23
CA TYR A 32 2.56 9.92 1.86
C TYR A 32 2.22 10.25 0.39
N VAL A 33 2.46 9.31 -0.53
CA VAL A 33 2.13 9.47 -1.96
C VAL A 33 0.63 9.62 -2.17
N THR A 34 -0.18 8.73 -1.58
CA THR A 34 -1.65 8.81 -1.65
C THR A 34 -2.16 10.14 -1.13
N ALA A 35 -1.69 10.59 0.04
CA ALA A 35 -2.08 11.87 0.62
C ALA A 35 -1.69 13.05 -0.28
N THR A 36 -0.50 13.01 -0.89
CA THR A 36 -0.01 14.06 -1.78
C THR A 36 -0.87 14.19 -3.03
N VAL A 37 -1.26 13.08 -3.66
CA VAL A 37 -2.15 13.09 -4.84
C VAL A 37 -3.48 13.76 -4.51
N ILE A 38 -4.10 13.39 -3.39
CA ILE A 38 -5.38 13.96 -2.96
C ILE A 38 -5.26 15.44 -2.57
N GLN A 39 -4.18 15.83 -1.89
CA GLN A 39 -3.93 17.23 -1.52
C GLN A 39 -3.72 18.13 -2.74
N LYS A 40 -3.01 17.66 -3.77
CA LYS A 40 -2.84 18.40 -5.02
C LYS A 40 -4.18 18.63 -5.72
N ALA A 41 -5.06 17.62 -5.74
CA ALA A 41 -6.39 17.78 -6.30
C ALA A 41 -7.23 18.83 -5.54
N LYS A 42 -7.18 18.82 -4.20
CA LYS A 42 -7.82 19.84 -3.36
C LYS A 42 -7.30 21.25 -3.68
N LYS A 43 -5.98 21.43 -3.76
CA LYS A 43 -5.36 22.74 -4.03
C LYS A 43 -5.69 23.28 -5.42
N THR A 44 -5.92 22.41 -6.40
CA THR A 44 -6.26 22.79 -7.79
C THR A 44 -7.77 22.91 -8.02
N GLY A 45 -8.59 22.80 -6.97
CA GLY A 45 -10.05 22.87 -7.07
C GLY A 45 -10.68 21.68 -7.82
N LYS A 46 -9.91 20.62 -8.10
CA LYS A 46 -10.42 19.45 -8.83
C LYS A 46 -11.38 18.65 -7.95
N PRO A 47 -12.48 18.12 -8.52
CA PRO A 47 -13.41 17.29 -7.76
C PRO A 47 -12.72 16.00 -7.31
N ILE A 48 -12.90 15.66 -6.02
CA ILE A 48 -12.40 14.39 -5.47
C ILE A 48 -13.39 13.28 -5.81
N THR A 49 -13.22 12.70 -6.99
CA THR A 49 -14.05 11.58 -7.46
C THR A 49 -13.59 10.25 -6.88
N TRP A 50 -14.45 9.23 -6.95
CA TRP A 50 -14.07 7.87 -6.55
C TRP A 50 -12.91 7.34 -7.41
N LEU A 51 -12.87 7.67 -8.71
CA LEU A 51 -11.78 7.30 -9.63
C LEU A 51 -10.45 7.88 -9.17
N MET A 52 -10.44 9.12 -8.70
CA MET A 52 -9.22 9.75 -8.21
C MET A 52 -8.73 9.12 -6.89
N LEU A 53 -9.66 8.77 -6.00
CA LEU A 53 -9.34 8.01 -4.77
C LEU A 53 -8.79 6.62 -5.11
N ALA A 54 -9.38 5.95 -6.10
CA ALA A 54 -8.93 4.64 -6.57
C ALA A 54 -7.53 4.74 -7.18
N PHE A 55 -7.29 5.75 -8.02
CA PHE A 55 -5.98 6.02 -8.60
C PHE A 55 -4.92 6.31 -7.52
N ALA A 56 -5.22 7.17 -6.56
CA ALA A 56 -4.30 7.48 -5.46
C ALA A 56 -3.99 6.25 -4.60
N SER A 57 -4.98 5.37 -4.41
CA SER A 57 -4.82 4.10 -3.68
C SER A 57 -4.04 3.07 -4.48
N LEU A 58 -4.22 3.01 -5.80
CA LEU A 58 -3.44 2.14 -6.68
C LEU A 58 -1.97 2.57 -6.70
N VAL A 59 -1.69 3.86 -6.87
CA VAL A 59 -0.31 4.34 -6.92
C VAL A 59 0.37 4.17 -5.56
N GLY A 60 -0.20 4.72 -4.49
CA GLY A 60 0.44 4.67 -3.18
C GLY A 60 0.33 3.32 -2.49
N GLY A 61 -0.86 2.72 -2.46
CA GLY A 61 -1.15 1.50 -1.71
C GLY A 61 -0.77 0.19 -2.40
N VAL A 62 -0.56 0.20 -3.72
CA VAL A 62 -0.19 -1.00 -4.49
C VAL A 62 1.18 -0.80 -5.15
N ILE A 63 1.33 0.17 -6.05
CA ILE A 63 2.56 0.29 -6.86
C ILE A 63 3.77 0.59 -5.96
N ILE A 64 3.69 1.62 -5.11
CA ILE A 64 4.80 2.00 -4.23
C ILE A 64 5.09 0.90 -3.19
N VAL A 65 4.04 0.34 -2.59
CA VAL A 65 4.17 -0.73 -1.59
C VAL A 65 4.86 -1.96 -2.20
N TYR A 66 4.44 -2.41 -3.38
CA TYR A 66 5.05 -3.57 -4.05
C TYR A 66 6.44 -3.28 -4.57
N ALA A 67 6.72 -2.07 -5.08
CA ALA A 67 8.06 -1.72 -5.55
C ALA A 67 9.10 -1.86 -4.43
N ILE A 68 8.80 -1.34 -3.24
CA ILE A 68 9.71 -1.42 -2.08
C ILE A 68 9.68 -2.83 -1.47
N GLY A 69 8.49 -3.43 -1.35
CA GLY A 69 8.29 -4.77 -0.81
C GLY A 69 9.04 -5.86 -1.56
N VAL A 70 8.84 -5.93 -2.88
CA VAL A 70 9.48 -6.95 -3.74
C VAL A 70 10.98 -6.75 -3.80
N LEU A 71 11.46 -5.49 -3.82
CA LEU A 71 12.89 -5.21 -3.84
C LEU A 71 13.57 -5.76 -2.58
N GLN A 72 13.02 -5.48 -1.40
CA GLN A 72 13.57 -6.03 -0.15
C GLN A 72 13.41 -7.54 -0.09
N LEU A 73 12.27 -8.09 -0.53
CA LEU A 73 12.04 -9.54 -0.57
C LEU A 73 13.10 -10.24 -1.44
N ALA A 74 13.38 -9.73 -2.64
CA ALA A 74 14.35 -10.31 -3.54
C ALA A 74 15.76 -10.33 -2.93
N ILE A 75 16.15 -9.24 -2.25
CA ILE A 75 17.47 -9.11 -1.61
C ILE A 75 17.57 -10.02 -0.38
N VAL A 76 16.60 -9.96 0.53
CA VAL A 76 16.67 -10.62 1.84
C VAL A 76 16.40 -12.12 1.73
N ALA A 77 15.54 -12.55 0.81
CA ALA A 77 15.26 -13.97 0.59
C ALA A 77 16.13 -14.59 -0.52
N GLU A 78 17.08 -13.83 -1.08
CA GLU A 78 17.99 -14.27 -2.15
C GLU A 78 17.24 -14.89 -3.35
N LEU A 79 16.06 -14.35 -3.67
CA LEU A 79 15.22 -14.86 -4.74
C LEU A 79 15.52 -14.13 -6.06
N PRO A 80 15.49 -14.83 -7.20
CA PRO A 80 15.44 -14.17 -8.50
C PRO A 80 14.26 -13.20 -8.54
N PHE A 81 14.46 -12.00 -9.12
CA PHE A 81 13.43 -10.95 -9.13
C PHE A 81 12.09 -11.43 -9.69
N ARG A 82 12.11 -12.28 -10.73
CA ARG A 82 10.89 -12.89 -11.30
C ARG A 82 10.11 -13.71 -10.28
N THR A 83 10.81 -14.52 -9.49
CA THR A 83 10.21 -15.35 -8.43
C THR A 83 9.69 -14.48 -7.31
N ALA A 84 10.48 -13.50 -6.84
CA ALA A 84 10.07 -12.55 -5.81
C ALA A 84 8.82 -11.76 -6.22
N PHE A 85 8.74 -11.34 -7.48
CA PHE A 85 7.56 -10.68 -8.03
C PHE A 85 6.35 -11.61 -8.08
N ALA A 86 6.54 -12.84 -8.56
CA ALA A 86 5.46 -13.82 -8.67
C ALA A 86 4.82 -14.14 -7.31
N VAL A 87 5.64 -14.39 -6.28
CA VAL A 87 5.14 -14.74 -4.94
C VAL A 87 4.76 -13.51 -4.11
N GLY A 88 5.43 -12.38 -4.35
CA GLY A 88 5.30 -11.16 -3.56
C GLY A 88 4.24 -10.18 -4.06
N VAL A 89 3.66 -10.40 -5.23
CA VAL A 89 2.67 -9.49 -5.85
C VAL A 89 1.43 -10.24 -6.33
N LEU A 90 1.60 -11.21 -7.23
CA LEU A 90 0.47 -11.85 -7.94
C LEU A 90 -0.65 -12.38 -7.04
N PRO A 91 -0.39 -13.09 -5.93
CA PRO A 91 -1.48 -13.61 -5.09
C PRO A 91 -2.30 -12.50 -4.40
N PHE A 92 -1.73 -11.30 -4.26
CA PHE A 92 -2.37 -10.21 -3.55
C PHE A 92 -3.17 -9.26 -4.46
N ILE A 93 -2.91 -9.26 -5.77
CA ILE A 93 -3.59 -8.38 -6.74
C ILE A 93 -5.12 -8.46 -6.65
N PRO A 94 -5.77 -9.65 -6.63
CA PRO A 94 -7.23 -9.72 -6.59
C PRO A 94 -7.81 -9.07 -5.32
N GLY A 95 -7.18 -9.33 -4.19
CA GLY A 95 -7.58 -8.76 -2.90
C GLY A 95 -7.38 -7.24 -2.85
N ASP A 96 -6.31 -6.73 -3.46
CA ASP A 96 -6.04 -5.30 -3.49
C ASP A 96 -6.95 -4.54 -4.44
N LEU A 97 -7.31 -5.13 -5.59
CA LEU A 97 -8.32 -4.55 -6.47
C LEU A 97 -9.67 -4.42 -5.76
N ALA A 98 -10.09 -5.45 -5.05
CA ALA A 98 -11.30 -5.40 -4.23
C ALA A 98 -11.22 -4.30 -3.15
N LYS A 99 -10.10 -4.23 -2.42
CA LYS A 99 -9.87 -3.17 -1.42
C LYS A 99 -9.91 -1.78 -2.02
N ILE A 100 -9.26 -1.55 -3.17
CA ILE A 100 -9.22 -0.24 -3.83
C ILE A 100 -10.62 0.22 -4.20
N ILE A 101 -11.43 -0.65 -4.80
CA ILE A 101 -12.81 -0.33 -5.19
C ILE A 101 -13.62 0.02 -3.95
N THR A 102 -13.64 -0.87 -2.95
CA THR A 102 -14.44 -0.68 -1.74
C THR A 102 -13.98 0.54 -0.94
N ALA A 103 -12.68 0.71 -0.73
CA ALA A 103 -12.13 1.85 0.01
C ALA A 103 -12.45 3.18 -0.69
N SER A 104 -12.37 3.24 -2.02
CA SER A 104 -12.64 4.47 -2.77
C SER A 104 -14.12 4.88 -2.73
N LEU A 105 -15.02 3.89 -2.79
CA LEU A 105 -16.46 4.13 -2.67
C LEU A 105 -16.83 4.62 -1.26
N ILE A 106 -16.32 3.94 -0.23
CA ILE A 106 -16.55 4.30 1.18
C ILE A 106 -15.97 5.69 1.47
N ALA A 107 -14.72 5.94 1.07
CA ALA A 107 -14.06 7.22 1.31
C ALA A 107 -14.80 8.39 0.64
N ARG A 108 -15.31 8.19 -0.58
CA ARG A 108 -16.16 9.21 -1.24
C ARG A 108 -17.42 9.50 -0.41
N ARG A 109 -18.13 8.46 0.03
CA ARG A 109 -19.39 8.59 0.79
C ARG A 109 -19.15 9.27 2.14
N LEU A 110 -18.10 8.86 2.85
CA LEU A 110 -17.74 9.44 4.13
C LEU A 110 -17.33 10.91 3.98
N ARG A 111 -16.60 11.24 2.91
CA ARG A 111 -16.21 12.62 2.62
C ARG A 111 -17.41 13.51 2.33
N SER A 112 -18.46 13.01 1.68
CA SER A 112 -19.70 13.76 1.45
C SER A 112 -20.59 13.91 2.70
N ALA A 113 -20.32 13.16 3.78
CA ALA A 113 -21.11 13.19 5.01
C ALA A 113 -20.43 14.00 6.13
N LEU A 114 -19.09 14.11 6.09
CA LEU A 114 -18.28 14.85 7.06
C LEU A 114 -17.92 16.27 6.61
N HIS A 115 -18.31 16.66 5.40
CA HIS A 115 -18.17 18.00 4.83
C HIS A 115 -19.54 18.46 4.33
#